data_AF-A0A6L6ZT43-F1
#
_entry.id   AF-A0A6L6ZT43-F1
#
_cell.length_a   1.000
_cell.length_b   1.000
_cell.length_c   1.000
_cell.angle_alpha   90.00
_cell.angle_beta   90.00
_cell.angle_gamma   90.00
#
_symmetry.space_group_name_H-M   'P 1'
#
loop_
_entity.id
_entity.type
_entity.pdbx_description
1 polymer ?
#
loop_
_entity_poly.entity_id
_entity_poly.type
_entity_poly.pdbx_seq_one_letter_code
_entity_poly.pdbx_strand_id
1 'polypeptide(L)' 'MIDKKGLIFPSRYFSQALLAVSLEQRKQYQEAMEAWYLAMEYSAKPENIQWCRVRAERCKRMAFPG' A
#
# COMPACT_ATOMS: atom_id res chain seq x y z
N MET A 1 -19.74 1.24 3.14
CA MET A 1 -21.01 0.66 2.65
C MET A 1 -20.79 -0.84 2.51
N ILE A 2 -21.60 -1.65 3.19
CA ILE A 2 -21.54 -3.12 3.15
C ILE A 2 -22.68 -3.56 2.21
N ASP A 3 -22.36 -4.32 1.16
CA ASP A 3 -23.39 -4.96 0.34
C ASP A 3 -23.87 -6.26 1.01
N LYS A 4 -25.16 -6.57 0.82
CA LYS A 4 -25.94 -7.60 1.54
C LYS A 4 -25.51 -9.07 1.29
N LYS A 5 -24.27 -9.30 0.84
CA LYS A 5 -23.68 -10.64 0.61
C LYS A 5 -22.49 -10.97 1.51
N GLY A 6 -22.16 -10.15 2.50
CA GLY A 6 -21.01 -10.41 3.39
C GLY A 6 -19.64 -10.34 2.70
N LEU A 7 -19.61 -9.95 1.41
CA LEU A 7 -18.40 -9.62 0.68
C LEU A 7 -17.90 -8.26 1.16
N ILE A 8 -16.88 -8.30 2.02
CA ILE A 8 -16.07 -7.12 2.33
C ILE A 8 -15.32 -6.80 1.03
N PHE A 9 -15.84 -5.89 0.21
CA PHE A 9 -15.02 -5.26 -0.81
C PHE A 9 -13.84 -4.62 -0.09
N PRO A 10 -12.59 -5.03 -0.36
CA PRO A 10 -11.45 -4.41 0.29
C PRO A 10 -11.53 -2.91 0.01
N SER A 11 -11.41 -2.10 1.06
CA SER A 11 -11.36 -0.65 0.88
C SER A 11 -10.24 -0.31 -0.12
N ARG A 12 -10.36 0.81 -0.84
CA ARG A 12 -9.32 1.23 -1.80
C ARG A 12 -7.92 1.20 -1.18
N TYR A 13 -7.82 1.54 0.11
CA TYR A 13 -6.63 1.34 0.93
C TYR A 13 -6.13 -0.12 0.92
N PHE A 14 -6.96 -1.09 1.31
CA PHE A 14 -6.54 -2.50 1.39
C PHE A 14 -6.17 -3.06 0.03
N SER A 15 -6.89 -2.70 -1.04
CA SER A 15 -6.54 -3.13 -2.40
C SER A 15 -5.15 -2.63 -2.81
N GLN A 16 -4.83 -1.36 -2.57
CA GLN A 16 -3.51 -0.79 -2.87
C GLN A 16 -2.41 -1.34 -1.95
N ALA A 17 -2.71 -1.52 -0.66
CA ALA A 17 -1.76 -2.10 0.29
C ALA A 17 -1.39 -3.55 -0.07
N LEU A 18 -2.35 -4.37 -0.49
CA LEU A 18 -2.09 -5.74 -0.94
C LEU A 18 -1.27 -5.76 -2.24
N LEU A 19 -1.56 -4.87 -3.19
CA LEU A 19 -0.76 -4.69 -4.39
C LEU A 19 0.69 -4.33 -4.04
N ALA A 20 0.88 -3.35 -3.17
CA ALA A 20 2.20 -2.90 -2.73
C ALA A 20 3.02 -4.04 -2.08
N VAL A 21 2.39 -4.84 -1.22
CA VAL A 21 3.03 -6.03 -0.62
C VAL A 21 3.43 -7.06 -1.67
N SER A 22 2.57 -7.32 -2.66
CA SER A 22 2.86 -8.26 -3.76
C SER A 22 4.05 -7.78 -4.60
N LEU A 23 4.12 -6.48 -4.90
CA LEU A 23 5.23 -5.87 -5.63
C LEU A 23 6.54 -5.92 -4.83
N GLU A 24 6.49 -5.70 -3.51
CA GLU A 24 7.66 -5.87 -2.64
C GLU A 24 8.20 -7.31 -2.67
N GLN A 25 7.32 -8.32 -2.64
CA GLN A 25 7.73 -9.74 -2.73
C GLN A 25 8.40 -10.06 -4.07
N ARG A 26 8.00 -9.37 -5.14
CA ARG A 26 8.59 -9.46 -6.48
C ARG A 26 9.82 -8.58 -6.67
N LYS A 27 10.24 -7.85 -5.62
CA LYS A 27 11.35 -6.89 -5.65
C LYS A 27 11.14 -5.72 -6.64
N GLN A 28 9.89 -5.47 -7.02
CA GLN A 28 9.47 -4.35 -7.85
C GLN A 28 9.30 -3.11 -6.95
N TYR A 29 10.42 -2.60 -6.45
CA TYR A 29 10.39 -1.62 -5.36
C TYR A 29 9.90 -0.24 -5.80
N GLN A 30 10.09 0.15 -7.06
CA GLN A 30 9.56 1.42 -7.55
C GLN A 30 8.03 1.38 -7.62
N GLU A 31 7.46 0.35 -8.26
CA GLU A 31 6.01 0.20 -8.33
C GLU A 31 5.39 -0.04 -6.94
N ALA A 32 6.08 -0.77 -6.05
CA ALA A 32 5.63 -0.97 -4.68
C ALA A 32 5.54 0.36 -3.91
N MET A 33 6.52 1.25 -4.10
CA MET A 33 6.53 2.58 -3.49
C MET A 33 5.32 3.40 -3.93
N GLU A 34 5.02 3.43 -5.24
CA GLU A 34 3.87 4.15 -5.78
C GLU A 34 2.54 3.60 -5.23
N ALA A 35 2.40 2.27 -5.15
CA ALA A 35 1.23 1.63 -4.58
C ALA A 35 1.07 1.95 -3.07
N TRP A 36 2.17 2.07 -2.31
CA TRP A 36 2.11 2.53 -0.92
C TRP A 36 1.67 3.99 -0.78
N TYR A 37 2.10 4.89 -1.67
CA TYR A 37 1.61 6.27 -1.67
C TYR A 37 0.12 6.34 -2.00
N LEU A 38 -0.36 5.57 -2.99
CA LEU A 38 -1.78 5.49 -3.30
C LEU A 38 -2.59 4.91 -2.13
N ALA A 39 -2.08 3.88 -1.44
CA ALA A 39 -2.71 3.37 -0.24
C ALA A 39 -2.81 4.45 0.85
N MET A 40 -1.76 5.25 1.04
CA MET A 40 -1.74 6.35 2.00
C MET A 40 -2.85 7.38 1.72
N GLU A 41 -3.05 7.78 0.47
CA GLU A 41 -4.12 8.71 0.07
C GLU A 41 -5.54 8.18 0.36
N TYR A 42 -5.73 6.87 0.27
CA TYR A 42 -7.02 6.23 0.55
C TYR A 42 -7.26 5.93 2.03
N SER A 43 -6.27 6.14 2.90
CA SER A 43 -6.41 5.88 4.32
C SER A 43 -6.94 7.09 5.07
N ALA A 44 -8.02 6.91 5.82
CA ALA A 44 -8.50 7.88 6.80
C ALA A 44 -7.89 7.69 8.20
N LYS A 45 -7.12 6.60 8.42
CA LYS A 45 -6.54 6.25 9.72
C LYS A 45 -5.07 6.68 9.80
N PRO A 46 -4.66 7.46 10.81
CA PRO A 46 -3.27 7.90 10.98
C PRO A 46 -2.25 6.74 11.05
N GLU A 47 -2.62 5.62 11.68
CA GLU A 47 -1.73 4.46 11.83
C GLU A 47 -1.42 3.81 10.49
N ASN A 48 -2.44 3.69 9.63
CA ASN A 48 -2.31 3.19 8.27
C ASN A 48 -1.48 4.14 7.40
N ILE A 49 -1.66 5.45 7.54
CA ILE A 49 -0.85 6.46 6.83
C ILE A 49 0.63 6.30 7.21
N GLN A 50 0.91 6.20 8.52
CA GLN A 50 2.28 6.01 9.01
C GLN A 50 2.88 4.69 8.53
N TRP A 51 2.10 3.61 8.53
CA TRP A 51 2.52 2.32 8.00
C TRP A 51 2.91 2.42 6.51
N CYS A 52 2.04 2.99 5.67
CA CYS A 52 2.32 3.19 4.26
C CYS A 52 3.58 4.05 4.03
N ARG A 53 3.74 5.13 4.79
CA ARG A 53 4.93 6.00 4.71
C ARG A 53 6.22 5.24 4.98
N VAL A 54 6.29 4.47 6.08
CA VAL A 54 7.49 3.70 6.43
C VAL A 54 7.82 2.67 5.35
N ARG A 55 6.81 2.02 4.77
CA ARG A 55 6.99 1.04 3.70
C ARG A 55 7.42 1.68 2.39
N ALA A 56 6.85 2.82 2.00
CA ALA A 56 7.26 3.59 0.83
C ALA A 56 8.74 4.01 0.92
N GLU A 57 9.18 4.52 2.08
CA GLU A 57 10.58 4.91 2.31
C GLU A 57 11.55 3.72 2.30
N ARG A 58 11.10 2.54 2.75
CA ARG A 58 11.86 1.31 2.58
C ARG A 58 12.00 0.95 1.11
N CYS A 59 10.91 0.98 0.35
CA CYS A 59 10.91 0.67 -1.07
C CYS A 59 11.80 1.64 -1.86
N LYS A 60 11.75 2.93 -1.55
CA LYS A 60 12.62 3.96 -2.14
C LYS A 60 14.10 3.64 -1.96
N ARG A 61 14.53 3.26 -0.75
CA ARG A 61 15.92 2.85 -0.47
C ARG A 61 16.35 1.61 -1.22
N MET A 62 15.43 0.68 -1.47
CA MET A 62 15.71 -0.55 -2.22
C MET A 62 15.72 -0.33 -3.75
N ALA A 63 14.93 0.62 -4.24
CA ALA A 63 14.87 0.97 -5.67
C ALA A 63 16.07 1.81 -6.11
N PHE A 64 16.56 2.69 -5.23
CA PHE A 64 17.68 3.59 -5.50
C PHE A 64 18.78 3.40 -4.44
N PRO A 65 19.49 2.26 -4.44
CA PRO A 65 20.68 2.10 -3.64
C PRO A 65 21.75 3.02 -4.22
N GLY A 66 22.18 4.00 -3.43
CA GLY A 66 23.31 4.88 -3.78
C GLY A 66 24.62 4.13 -3.90
#